data_AF-A0A8H3E778-F1
#
_entry.id   AF-A0A8H3E778-F1
#
_cell.length_a   1.000
_cell.length_b   1.000
_cell.length_c   1.000
_cell.angle_alpha   90.00
_cell.angle_beta   90.00
_cell.angle_gamma   90.00
#
_symmetry.space_group_name_H-M   'P 1'
#
loop_
_entity.id
_entity.type
_entity.pdbx_description
1 polymer ?
#
loop_
_entity_poly.entity_id
_entity_poly.type
_entity_poly.pdbx_seq_one_letter_code
_entity_poly.pdbx_strand_id
1 'polypeptide(L)'
;MKEELPEEEWKRDKIQAKMLTWGACHQRQDSVNYSDLRTGLFTRVWLEALQKDTDETPLKVGELFDTVSKETMEKAKGESNYWQYVQLWTSSVDGTISAQLQAST
;
A
#
# COMPACT_ATOMS: atom_id res chain seq x y z
N MET A 1 24.64 25.27 15.10
CA MET A 1 24.66 24.43 16.31
C MET A 1 24.18 23.05 15.91
N LYS A 2 25.11 22.13 15.65
CA LYS A 2 24.80 20.70 15.54
C LYS A 2 25.02 20.16 16.94
N GLU A 3 23.97 20.17 17.75
CA GLU A 3 24.02 19.55 19.07
C GLU A 3 24.39 18.08 18.87
N GLU A 4 25.34 17.62 19.69
CA GLU A 4 25.94 16.30 19.63
C GLU A 4 24.88 15.25 19.96
N LEU A 5 24.13 14.81 18.93
CA LEU A 5 23.27 13.65 19.06
C LEU A 5 24.12 12.48 19.61
N PRO A 6 23.62 11.67 20.55
CA PRO A 6 24.31 10.48 21.00
C PRO A 6 24.69 9.58 19.80
N GLU A 7 25.83 8.88 19.85
CA GLU A 7 26.30 8.03 18.73
C GLU A 7 25.24 7.05 18.21
N GLU A 8 24.39 6.54 19.09
CA GLU A 8 23.26 5.66 18.75
C GLU A 8 22.21 6.35 17.86
N GLU A 9 21.98 7.65 18.04
CA GLU A 9 21.05 8.43 17.21
C GLU A 9 21.68 8.83 15.87
N TRP A 10 22.99 9.11 15.83
CA TRP A 10 23.73 9.27 14.57
C TRP A 10 23.73 8.02 13.71
N LYS A 11 23.79 6.83 14.33
CA LYS A 11 23.65 5.55 13.61
C LYS A 11 22.25 5.40 13.00
N ARG A 12 21.22 5.97 13.64
CA ARG A 12 19.83 5.99 13.15
C ARG A 12 19.58 7.02 12.06
N ASP A 13 20.30 8.14 12.06
CA ASP A 13 20.22 9.20 11.04
C ASP A 13 20.60 8.70 9.61
N LYS A 14 21.28 7.55 9.54
CA LYS A 14 21.63 6.86 8.28
C LYS A 14 20.67 5.72 7.91
N ILE A 15 19.65 5.45 8.72
CA ILE A 15 18.67 4.40 8.42
C ILE A 15 17.70 4.94 7.37
N GLN A 16 17.94 4.57 6.11
CA GLN A 16 16.92 4.69 5.08
C GLN A 16 15.88 3.60 5.29
N ALA A 17 14.70 3.98 5.76
CA ALA A 17 13.59 3.05 5.91
C ALA A 17 13.22 2.44 4.54
N LYS A 18 13.02 1.13 4.52
CA LYS A 18 12.32 0.47 3.41
C LYS A 18 10.84 0.84 3.54
N MET A 19 10.38 1.72 2.67
CA MET A 19 9.02 2.26 2.71
C MET A 19 8.19 1.68 1.58
N LEU A 20 6.94 1.42 1.93
CA LEU A 20 5.85 1.16 1.01
C LEU A 20 4.80 2.22 1.22
N THR A 21 4.37 2.86 0.14
CA THR A 21 3.29 3.84 0.18
C THR A 21 2.29 3.50 -0.90
N TRP A 22 1.06 3.18 -0.49
CA TRP A 22 -0.07 3.02 -1.39
C TRP A 22 -0.96 4.25 -1.39
N GLY A 23 -1.13 4.83 -2.57
CA GLY A 23 -2.15 5.82 -2.87
C GLY A 23 -3.38 5.12 -3.42
N ALA A 24 -4.56 5.45 -2.86
CA ALA A 24 -5.84 4.93 -3.32
C ALA A 24 -6.10 5.24 -4.81
N CYS A 25 -5.55 6.35 -5.29
CA CYS A 25 -5.62 6.82 -6.67
C CYS A 25 -4.27 7.43 -7.10
N HIS A 26 -4.15 7.72 -8.38
CA HIS A 26 -3.03 8.46 -8.95
C HIS A 26 -3.03 9.90 -8.41
N GLN A 27 -1.85 10.48 -8.18
CA GLN A 27 -1.67 11.81 -7.57
C GLN A 27 -2.44 13.00 -8.22
N ARG A 28 -2.96 12.83 -9.44
CA ARG A 28 -3.73 13.86 -10.19
C ARG A 28 -5.20 13.49 -10.35
N GLN A 29 -5.69 12.52 -9.60
CA GLN A 29 -7.03 11.98 -9.70
C GLN A 29 -7.69 11.98 -8.32
N ASP A 30 -9.00 12.25 -8.27
CA ASP A 30 -9.79 12.09 -7.07
C ASP A 30 -10.07 10.62 -6.78
N SER A 31 -10.07 10.24 -5.50
CA SER A 31 -10.43 8.89 -5.08
C SER A 31 -11.95 8.71 -5.02
N VAL A 32 -12.42 7.57 -5.51
CA VAL A 32 -13.80 7.11 -5.44
C VAL A 32 -14.09 6.50 -4.08
N ASN A 33 -15.23 6.85 -3.51
CA ASN A 33 -15.80 6.15 -2.37
C ASN A 33 -16.68 5.01 -2.84
N TYR A 34 -16.82 3.98 -2.02
CA TYR A 34 -17.82 2.95 -2.25
C TYR A 34 -19.23 3.53 -2.15
N SER A 35 -20.22 2.91 -2.81
CA SER A 35 -21.60 3.40 -2.92
C SER A 35 -22.28 3.72 -1.57
N ASP A 36 -21.85 3.08 -0.49
CA ASP A 36 -22.36 3.35 0.86
C ASP A 36 -21.78 4.61 1.53
N LEU A 37 -20.81 5.26 0.87
CA LEU A 37 -20.04 6.43 1.30
C LEU A 37 -19.31 6.27 2.65
N ARG A 38 -19.25 5.06 3.21
CA ARG A 38 -18.62 4.78 4.51
C ARG A 38 -17.15 4.41 4.39
N THR A 39 -16.74 3.96 3.20
CA THR A 39 -15.38 3.50 2.94
C THR A 39 -14.89 3.96 1.57
N GLY A 40 -13.60 4.24 1.46
CA GLY A 40 -12.95 4.44 0.17
C GLY A 40 -12.97 3.14 -0.64
N LEU A 41 -13.21 3.23 -1.94
CA LEU A 41 -13.28 2.06 -2.83
C LEU A 41 -11.98 1.22 -2.75
N PHE A 42 -10.83 1.90 -2.78
CA PHE A 42 -9.53 1.25 -2.63
C PHE A 42 -9.43 0.44 -1.33
N THR A 43 -9.79 1.03 -0.19
CA THR A 43 -9.70 0.38 1.12
C THR A 43 -10.57 -0.88 1.16
N ARG A 44 -11.78 -0.82 0.59
CA ARG A 44 -12.68 -1.96 0.47
C ARG A 44 -12.05 -3.10 -0.34
N VAL A 45 -11.56 -2.79 -1.54
CA VAL A 45 -10.92 -3.76 -2.44
C VAL A 45 -9.67 -4.37 -1.81
N TRP A 46 -8.87 -3.55 -1.14
CA TRP A 46 -7.67 -3.98 -0.43
C TRP A 46 -7.98 -5.04 0.64
N LEU A 47 -9.00 -4.78 1.47
CA LEU A 47 -9.44 -5.71 2.50
C LEU A 47 -10.00 -7.00 1.89
N GLU A 48 -10.77 -6.90 0.81
CA GLU A 48 -11.31 -8.07 0.09
C GLU A 48 -10.19 -8.92 -0.52
N ALA A 49 -9.14 -8.30 -1.06
CA ALA A 49 -7.98 -9.02 -1.60
C ALA A 49 -7.21 -9.76 -0.49
N LEU A 50 -7.05 -9.16 0.69
CA LEU A 50 -6.44 -9.84 1.84
C LEU A 50 -7.30 -10.98 2.39
N GLN A 51 -8.63 -10.83 2.42
CA GLN A 51 -9.52 -11.88 2.93
C GLN A 51 -9.60 -13.10 2.01
N LYS A 52 -9.40 -12.92 0.71
CA LYS A 52 -9.33 -14.03 -0.26
C LYS A 52 -8.08 -14.87 -0.09
N ASP A 53 -7.04 -14.31 0.53
CA ASP A 53 -5.82 -15.03 0.81
C ASP A 53 -5.88 -15.62 2.23
N THR A 54 -6.45 -16.81 2.32
CA THR A 54 -6.61 -17.56 3.58
C THR A 54 -5.45 -18.51 3.85
N ASP A 55 -4.47 -18.58 2.95
CA ASP A 55 -3.33 -19.48 3.09
C ASP A 55 -2.24 -18.84 3.94
N GLU A 56 -1.51 -19.64 4.73
CA GLU A 56 -0.40 -19.16 5.58
C GLU A 56 0.83 -18.66 4.77
N THR A 57 0.70 -18.51 3.45
CA THR A 57 1.79 -18.10 2.56
C THR A 57 1.88 -16.57 2.52
N PRO A 58 3.05 -15.97 2.77
CA PRO A 58 3.20 -14.52 2.69
C PRO A 58 2.92 -13.98 1.27
N LEU A 59 1.99 -13.03 1.17
CA LEU A 59 1.72 -12.31 -0.08
C LEU A 59 2.94 -11.53 -0.55
N LYS A 60 3.26 -11.65 -1.84
CA LYS A 60 4.17 -10.72 -2.48
C LYS A 60 3.44 -9.42 -2.78
N VAL A 61 4.06 -8.32 -2.40
CA VAL A 61 3.48 -6.98 -2.59
C VAL A 61 3.12 -6.68 -4.04
N GLY A 62 3.91 -7.17 -5.01
CA GLY A 62 3.61 -7.02 -6.44
C GLY A 62 2.32 -7.74 -6.87
N GLU A 63 2.14 -9.00 -6.43
CA GLU A 63 0.93 -9.79 -6.75
C GLU A 63 -0.32 -9.16 -6.12
N LEU A 64 -0.19 -8.67 -4.89
CA LEU A 64 -1.27 -7.93 -4.22
C LEU A 64 -1.54 -6.59 -4.93
N PHE A 65 -0.51 -5.87 -5.37
CA PHE A 65 -0.66 -4.62 -6.11
C PHE A 65 -1.46 -4.82 -7.40
N ASP A 66 -1.08 -5.83 -8.19
CA ASP A 66 -1.73 -6.11 -9.49
C ASP A 66 -3.20 -6.47 -9.29
N THR A 67 -3.48 -7.30 -8.28
CA THR A 67 -4.85 -7.71 -7.91
C THR A 67 -5.69 -6.50 -7.49
N VAL A 68 -5.21 -5.73 -6.51
CA VAL A 68 -5.93 -4.56 -5.98
C VAL A 68 -6.11 -3.48 -7.04
N SER A 69 -5.10 -3.25 -7.89
CA SER A 69 -5.16 -2.26 -8.98
C SER A 69 -6.22 -2.62 -10.00
N LYS A 70 -6.25 -3.88 -10.46
CA LYS A 70 -7.25 -4.36 -11.40
C LYS A 70 -8.66 -4.26 -10.84
N GLU A 71 -8.88 -4.77 -9.63
CA GLU A 71 -10.21 -4.78 -9.02
C GLU A 71 -10.71 -3.35 -8.72
N THR A 72 -9.85 -2.46 -8.24
CA THR A 72 -10.21 -1.05 -8.00
C THR A 72 -10.64 -0.36 -9.29
N MET A 73 -9.88 -0.57 -10.35
CA MET A 73 -10.15 0.01 -11.66
C MET A 73 -11.49 -0.48 -12.24
N GLU A 74 -11.76 -1.77 -12.16
CA GLU A 74 -13.01 -2.38 -12.65
C GLU A 74 -14.23 -1.90 -11.85
N LYS A 75 -14.13 -1.88 -10.51
CA LYS A 75 -15.23 -1.43 -9.64
C LYS A 75 -15.48 0.06 -9.72
N ALA A 76 -14.45 0.88 -9.90
CA ALA A 76 -14.57 2.34 -10.02
C ALA A 76 -15.47 2.77 -11.18
N LYS A 77 -15.45 2.00 -12.28
CA LYS A 77 -16.33 2.24 -13.43
C LYS A 77 -17.81 2.13 -13.08
N GLY A 78 -18.16 1.23 -12.15
CA GLY A 78 -19.53 1.08 -11.65
C GLY A 78 -19.94 2.13 -10.62
N GLU A 79 -18.98 2.65 -9.84
CA GLU A 79 -19.23 3.60 -8.75
C GLU A 79 -19.19 5.08 -9.20
N SER A 80 -18.38 5.42 -10.22
CA SER A 80 -18.05 6.83 -10.52
C SER A 80 -18.02 7.22 -12.00
N ASN A 81 -18.34 6.30 -12.92
CA ASN A 81 -18.23 6.47 -14.37
C ASN A 81 -16.82 6.81 -14.91
N TYR A 82 -15.79 6.83 -14.06
CA TYR A 82 -14.39 6.93 -14.46
C TYR A 82 -13.55 5.81 -13.86
N TRP A 83 -12.35 5.63 -14.41
CA TRP A 83 -11.40 4.61 -14.00
C TRP A 83 -10.55 5.14 -12.86
N GLN A 84 -10.41 4.40 -11.77
CA GLN A 84 -9.48 4.75 -10.69
C GLN A 84 -8.21 3.92 -10.81
N TYR A 85 -7.05 4.58 -10.82
CA TYR A 85 -5.75 3.95 -10.92
C TYR A 85 -5.01 4.04 -9.59
N VAL A 86 -4.73 2.91 -8.95
CA VAL A 86 -3.97 2.84 -7.69
C VAL A 86 -2.49 3.14 -7.94
N GLN A 87 -1.80 3.74 -6.97
CA GLN A 87 -0.38 4.07 -7.10
C GLN A 87 0.45 3.45 -5.98
N LEU A 88 1.59 2.86 -6.34
CA LEU A 88 2.57 2.32 -5.41
C LEU A 88 3.91 3.06 -5.52
N TRP A 89 4.38 3.57 -4.39
CA TRP A 89 5.75 4.03 -4.24
C TRP A 89 6.50 3.12 -3.29
N THR A 90 7.74 2.80 -3.65
CA THR A 90 8.62 1.94 -2.86
C THR A 90 10.03 2.52 -2.86
N SER A 91 10.71 2.46 -1.71
CA SER A 91 12.16 2.74 -1.64
C SER A 91 13.02 1.49 -1.88
N SER A 92 12.40 0.33 -2.12
CA SER A 92 13.10 -0.92 -2.47
C SER A 92 13.37 -0.99 -3.97
N VAL A 93 14.65 -1.14 -4.33
CA VAL A 93 15.16 -1.11 -5.72
C VAL A 93 14.71 -2.34 -6.53
N ASP A 94 14.35 -3.44 -5.86
CA ASP A 94 14.10 -4.73 -6.51
C ASP A 94 12.60 -5.10 -6.60
N GLY A 95 11.69 -4.20 -6.21
CA GLY A 95 10.23 -4.44 -6.23
C GLY A 95 9.74 -5.60 -5.32
N THR A 96 10.66 -6.33 -4.71
CA THR A 96 10.40 -7.50 -3.87
C THR A 96 10.36 -7.02 -2.43
N ILE A 97 9.18 -7.08 -1.82
CA ILE A 97 9.02 -6.80 -0.39
C ILE A 97 8.39 -8.02 0.23
N SER A 98 9.25 -8.82 0.85
CA SER A 98 8.88 -9.90 1.75
C SER A 98 8.54 -9.26 3.10
N ALA A 99 7.25 -9.02 3.35
CA ALA A 99 6.78 -8.68 4.68
C ALA A 99 6.73 -9.96 5.51
N GLN A 100 7.82 -10.31 6.20
CA GLN A 100 7.73 -11.24 7.32
C GLN A 100 7.21 -10.44 8.52
N LEU A 101 5.90 -10.53 8.77
CA LEU A 101 5.30 -10.12 10.03
C LEU A 101 5.83 -11.06 11.12
N GLN A 102 6.93 -10.69 11.76
CA GLN A 102 7.32 -11.32 13.02
C GLN A 102 6.36 -10.82 14.10
N ALA A 103 5.33 -11.63 14.37
CA ALA A 103 4.56 -11.51 15.59
C ALA A 103 5.53 -11.71 16.77
N SER A 104 5.81 -10.64 17.50
CA SER A 104 6.55 -10.72 18.76
C SER A 104 5.58 -11.26 19.81
N THR A 105 5.84 -12.49 20.28
CA THR A 105 5.19 -13.10 21.46
C THR A 105 5.55 -12.40 22.75
#